data_AF-A0A381KNF9-F1
#
_entry.id   AF-A0A381KNF9-F1
#
_cell.length_a   1.000
_cell.length_b   1.000
_cell.length_c   1.000
_cell.angle_alpha   90.00
_cell.angle_beta   90.00
_cell.angle_gamma   90.00
#
_symmetry.space_group_name_H-M   'P 1'
#
loop_
_entity.id
_entity.type
_entity.pdbx_description
1 polymer ?
#
loop_
_entity_poly.entity_id
_entity_poly.type
_entity_poly.pdbx_seq_one_letter_code
_entity_poly.pdbx_strand_id
1 'polypeptide(L)'
;MPTKDWAKKVFPNLSEDKAIEKLWDAIFKCSRVDGQDPIKAWEEHNENLKSKMDFLNKNNFKTLKYKSSKTDLTLDLPKGHVWLSGASKDPNGISFNPNIPTEEIFGMPHKFKVNGTVYSTKPLVYGGNIIDNFFLTFKDGKIIDSLLKRD
;
A
#
# COMPACT_ATOMS: atom_id res chain seq x y z
N MET A 1 -13.08 10.70 -6.28
CA MET A 1 -14.38 11.10 -5.70
C MET A 1 -15.31 9.88 -5.71
N PRO A 2 -16.12 9.65 -4.65
CA PRO A 2 -16.94 8.45 -4.54
C PRO A 2 -18.01 8.39 -5.63
N THR A 3 -18.25 7.19 -6.17
CA THR A 3 -19.33 6.90 -7.12
C THR A 3 -20.30 5.89 -6.50
N LYS A 4 -21.54 5.83 -7.01
CA LYS A 4 -22.55 4.86 -6.56
C LYS A 4 -22.03 3.43 -6.63
N ASP A 5 -21.45 3.05 -7.77
CA ASP A 5 -20.93 1.70 -7.99
C ASP A 5 -19.80 1.34 -7.02
N TRP A 6 -18.87 2.27 -6.77
CA TRP A 6 -17.79 2.03 -5.82
C TRP A 6 -18.33 1.93 -4.39
N ALA A 7 -19.18 2.87 -3.98
CA ALA A 7 -19.79 2.88 -2.67
C ALA A 7 -20.57 1.58 -2.38
N LYS A 8 -21.35 1.10 -3.35
CA LYS A 8 -22.10 -0.16 -3.22
C LYS A 8 -21.22 -1.41 -3.23
N LYS A 9 -20.05 -1.37 -3.86
CA LYS A 9 -19.04 -2.45 -3.71
C LYS A 9 -18.42 -2.47 -2.30
N VAL A 10 -18.17 -1.31 -1.69
CA VAL A 10 -17.58 -1.23 -0.33
C VAL A 10 -18.63 -1.49 0.76
N PHE A 11 -19.85 -0.97 0.61
CA PHE A 11 -20.95 -1.05 1.58
C PHE A 11 -22.21 -1.68 0.95
N PRO A 12 -22.18 -2.98 0.62
CA PRO A 12 -23.24 -3.64 -0.16
C PRO A 12 -24.60 -3.64 0.53
N ASN A 13 -24.63 -3.61 1.86
CA ASN A 13 -25.85 -3.72 2.66
C ASN A 13 -26.55 -2.38 2.93
N LEU A 14 -25.99 -1.25 2.46
CA LEU A 14 -26.59 0.08 2.62
C LEU A 14 -27.38 0.50 1.37
N SER A 15 -28.32 1.44 1.52
CA SER A 15 -28.88 2.14 0.36
C SER A 15 -27.78 2.91 -0.38
N GLU A 16 -27.98 3.22 -1.66
CA GLU A 16 -26.97 3.94 -2.46
C GLU A 16 -26.51 5.23 -1.79
N ASP A 17 -27.46 6.05 -1.32
CA ASP A 17 -27.16 7.34 -0.69
C ASP A 17 -26.33 7.15 0.59
N LYS A 18 -26.75 6.23 1.47
CA LYS A 18 -26.01 5.91 2.70
C LYS A 18 -24.64 5.30 2.41
N ALA A 19 -24.50 4.52 1.35
CA ALA A 19 -23.22 3.96 0.94
C ALA A 19 -22.26 5.06 0.48
N ILE A 20 -22.76 6.04 -0.29
CA ILE A 20 -21.96 7.20 -0.72
C ILE A 20 -21.53 8.03 0.49
N GLU A 21 -22.46 8.36 1.39
CA GLU A 21 -22.14 9.07 2.64
C GLU A 21 -21.06 8.34 3.43
N LYS A 22 -21.20 7.01 3.60
CA LYS A 22 -20.23 6.21 4.34
C LYS A 22 -18.86 6.16 3.68
N LEU A 23 -18.82 6.16 2.35
CA LEU A 23 -17.56 6.20 1.60
C LEU A 23 -16.90 7.58 1.70
N TRP A 24 -17.70 8.64 1.72
CA TRP A 24 -17.22 9.99 2.01
C TRP A 24 -16.59 10.10 3.39
N ASP A 25 -17.26 9.60 4.43
CA ASP A 25 -16.72 9.55 5.79
C ASP A 25 -15.36 8.85 5.80
N ALA A 26 -15.25 7.72 5.10
CA ALA A 26 -14.00 6.97 5.02
C ALA A 26 -12.89 7.76 4.32
N ILE A 27 -13.21 8.46 3.22
CA ILE A 27 -12.27 9.32 2.48
C ILE A 27 -11.81 10.49 3.35
N PHE A 28 -12.72 11.18 4.03
CA PHE A 28 -12.38 12.32 4.88
C PHE A 28 -11.50 11.91 6.04
N LYS A 29 -11.86 10.80 6.69
CA LYS A 29 -11.08 10.24 7.78
C LYS A 29 -9.68 9.80 7.35
N CYS A 30 -9.54 9.05 6.25
CA CYS A 30 -8.22 8.61 5.80
C CYS A 30 -7.37 9.76 5.23
N SER A 31 -8.01 10.82 4.73
CA SER A 31 -7.35 12.04 4.28
C SER A 31 -7.11 13.06 5.39
N ARG A 32 -7.49 12.74 6.65
CA ARG A 32 -7.27 13.57 7.84
C ARG A 32 -7.91 14.97 7.76
N VAL A 33 -9.06 15.08 7.09
CA VAL A 33 -9.80 16.36 6.95
C VAL A 33 -11.04 16.45 7.84
N ASP A 34 -11.27 15.44 8.69
CA ASP A 34 -12.38 15.37 9.64
C ASP A 34 -12.09 16.04 11.01
N GLY A 35 -10.84 16.48 11.23
CA GLY A 35 -10.40 17.19 12.43
C GLY A 35 -10.37 18.72 12.28
N GLN A 36 -9.97 19.41 13.36
CA GLN A 36 -9.90 20.88 13.39
C GLN A 36 -8.74 21.47 12.58
N ASP A 37 -7.59 20.77 12.54
CA ASP A 37 -6.39 21.23 11.82
C ASP A 37 -5.82 20.10 10.95
N PRO A 38 -6.31 19.96 9.70
CA PRO A 38 -5.83 18.96 8.76
C PRO A 38 -4.34 19.11 8.43
N ILE A 39 -3.80 20.34 8.43
CA ILE A 39 -2.41 20.61 8.09
C ILE A 39 -1.51 20.00 9.18
N LYS A 40 -1.77 20.34 10.44
CA LYS A 40 -1.03 19.78 11.58
C LYS A 40 -1.16 18.26 11.65
N ALA A 41 -2.34 17.70 11.39
CA ALA A 41 -2.54 16.25 11.36
C ALA A 41 -1.68 15.56 10.28
N TRP A 42 -1.49 16.20 9.13
CA TRP A 42 -0.60 15.70 8.08
C TRP A 42 0.88 15.87 8.42
N GLU A 43 1.27 16.97 9.08
CA GLU A 43 2.64 17.16 9.57
C GLU A 43 3.03 16.05 10.56
N GLU A 44 2.22 15.83 11.60
CA GLU A 44 2.45 14.77 12.61
C GLU A 44 2.47 13.36 11.97
N HIS A 45 1.58 13.11 11.01
CA HIS A 45 1.56 11.84 10.29
C HIS A 45 2.81 11.62 9.45
N ASN A 46 3.24 12.63 8.70
CA ASN A 46 4.45 12.57 7.88
C ASN A 46 5.70 12.37 8.74
N GLU A 47 5.80 13.03 9.90
CA GLU A 47 6.89 12.82 10.87
C GLU A 47 6.92 11.38 11.41
N ASN A 48 5.75 10.84 11.74
CA ASN A 48 5.62 9.47 12.22
C ASN A 48 6.04 8.43 11.16
N LEU A 49 5.70 8.64 9.88
CA LEU A 49 6.18 7.80 8.78
C LEU A 49 7.69 7.97 8.56
N LYS A 50 8.18 9.21 8.57
CA LYS A 50 9.59 9.53 8.38
C LYS A 50 10.48 8.86 9.42
N SER A 51 10.08 8.85 10.69
CA SER A 51 10.87 8.21 11.76
C SER A 51 11.12 6.70 11.50
N LYS A 52 10.12 6.00 10.97
CA LYS A 52 10.21 4.57 10.62
C LYS A 52 11.01 4.36 9.33
N MET A 53 10.84 5.25 8.35
CA MET A 53 11.64 5.26 7.13
C MET A 53 13.13 5.46 7.45
N ASP A 54 13.46 6.43 8.32
CA ASP A 54 14.82 6.69 8.77
C ASP A 54 15.42 5.46 9.49
N PHE A 55 14.62 4.78 10.31
CA PHE A 55 15.03 3.51 10.93
C PHE A 55 15.38 2.46 9.88
N LEU A 56 14.54 2.24 8.88
CA LEU A 56 14.79 1.24 7.82
C LEU A 56 16.04 1.59 7.00
N ASN A 57 16.19 2.87 6.61
CA ASN A 57 17.36 3.37 5.88
C ASN A 57 18.66 3.22 6.69
N LYS A 58 18.63 3.52 7.99
CA LYS A 58 19.79 3.38 8.88
C LYS A 58 20.24 1.93 9.02
N ASN A 59 19.30 0.98 9.08
CA ASN A 59 19.62 -0.44 9.22
C ASN A 59 20.16 -1.06 7.92
N ASN A 60 19.85 -0.50 6.75
CA ASN A 60 20.36 -0.94 5.45
C ASN A 60 20.25 -2.47 5.27
N PHE A 61 19.05 -3.01 5.54
CA PHE A 61 18.81 -4.45 5.53
C PHE A 61 19.16 -5.07 4.17
N LYS A 62 19.78 -6.24 4.19
CA LYS A 62 20.03 -7.00 2.96
C LYS A 62 18.79 -7.76 2.48
N THR A 63 18.02 -8.32 3.41
CA THR A 63 16.99 -9.31 3.11
C THR A 63 15.76 -9.07 3.98
N LEU A 64 14.58 -9.15 3.39
CA LEU A 64 13.29 -9.21 4.07
C LEU A 64 12.70 -10.61 3.93
N LYS A 65 12.16 -11.14 5.03
CA LYS A 65 11.48 -12.43 5.06
C LYS A 65 10.05 -12.24 5.57
N TYR A 66 9.08 -12.49 4.71
CA TYR A 66 7.66 -12.41 5.01
C TYR A 66 7.15 -13.82 5.28
N LYS A 67 6.55 -14.03 6.45
CA LYS A 67 6.04 -15.35 6.85
C LYS A 67 4.66 -15.25 7.47
N SER A 68 3.76 -16.13 7.04
CA SER A 68 2.43 -16.33 7.62
C SER A 68 2.04 -17.82 7.51
N SER A 69 0.79 -18.18 7.79
CA SER A 69 0.28 -19.53 7.56
C SER A 69 0.23 -19.94 6.09
N LYS A 70 0.28 -18.97 5.16
CA LYS A 70 0.21 -19.20 3.71
C LYS A 70 1.40 -18.61 2.94
N THR A 71 2.02 -17.55 3.46
CA THR A 71 3.15 -16.87 2.80
C THR A 71 4.47 -17.34 3.41
N ASP A 72 5.43 -17.66 2.55
CA ASP A 72 6.85 -17.78 2.88
C ASP A 72 7.62 -17.18 1.70
N LEU A 73 7.97 -15.89 1.82
CA LEU A 73 8.61 -15.10 0.77
C LEU A 73 9.87 -14.46 1.33
N THR A 74 10.99 -14.69 0.66
CA THR A 74 12.27 -14.02 0.94
C THR A 74 12.63 -13.14 -0.25
N LEU A 75 12.99 -11.88 0.03
CA LEU A 75 13.55 -10.98 -0.98
C LEU A 75 14.79 -10.26 -0.47
N ASP A 76 15.78 -10.08 -1.34
CA ASP A 76 16.89 -9.18 -1.06
C ASP A 76 16.54 -7.75 -1.52
N LEU A 77 17.17 -6.75 -0.88
CA LEU A 77 17.14 -5.37 -1.30
C LEU A 77 18.39 -5.02 -2.14
N PRO A 78 18.30 -4.10 -3.11
CA PRO A 78 19.46 -3.60 -3.84
C PRO A 78 20.51 -2.99 -2.91
N LYS A 79 21.77 -3.02 -3.32
CA LYS A 79 22.82 -2.26 -2.62
C LYS A 79 22.52 -0.78 -2.74
N GLY A 80 22.51 -0.06 -1.62
CA GLY A 80 22.18 1.37 -1.59
C GLY A 80 20.69 1.65 -1.83
N HIS A 81 19.82 0.67 -1.56
CA HIS A 81 18.38 0.91 -1.57
C HIS A 81 18.01 2.05 -0.63
N VAL A 82 16.93 2.74 -0.98
CA VAL A 82 16.31 3.76 -0.15
C VAL A 82 14.86 3.37 0.11
N TRP A 83 14.44 3.59 1.34
CA TRP A 83 13.05 3.59 1.75
C TRP A 83 12.50 5.01 1.63
N LEU A 84 11.28 5.11 1.13
CA LEU A 84 10.50 6.34 0.99
C LEU A 84 9.19 6.19 1.77
N SER A 85 8.59 7.30 2.18
CA SER A 85 7.33 7.30 2.91
C SER A 85 6.64 8.65 2.84
N GLY A 86 5.30 8.68 2.88
CA GLY A 86 4.54 9.92 3.10
C GLY A 86 4.91 11.04 2.11
N ALA A 87 5.37 12.17 2.64
CA ALA A 87 5.81 13.33 1.87
C ALA A 87 7.07 13.07 1.01
N SER A 88 7.10 13.72 -0.16
CA SER A 88 8.22 13.75 -1.10
C SER A 88 8.58 15.19 -1.46
N LYS A 89 9.67 15.38 -2.19
CA LYS A 89 10.10 16.67 -2.72
C LYS A 89 10.19 16.64 -4.24
N ASP A 90 9.75 17.70 -4.89
CA ASP A 90 9.97 17.90 -6.32
C ASP A 90 11.43 18.30 -6.62
N PRO A 91 11.85 18.40 -7.90
CA PRO A 91 13.20 18.82 -8.26
C PRO A 91 13.60 20.22 -7.78
N ASN A 92 12.65 21.09 -7.44
CA ASN A 92 12.88 22.43 -6.89
C ASN A 92 12.94 22.43 -5.35
N GLY A 93 12.75 21.27 -4.72
CA GLY A 93 12.74 21.11 -3.26
C GLY A 93 11.40 21.38 -2.58
N ILE A 94 10.31 21.54 -3.34
CA ILE A 94 8.97 21.78 -2.82
C ILE A 94 8.40 20.48 -2.29
N SER A 95 8.01 20.48 -1.02
CA SER A 95 7.38 19.33 -0.36
C SER A 95 5.95 19.12 -0.85
N PHE A 96 5.57 17.87 -1.10
CA PHE A 96 4.21 17.46 -1.44
C PHE A 96 3.95 16.02 -1.00
N ASN A 97 2.67 15.64 -0.85
CA ASN A 97 2.29 14.25 -0.62
C ASN A 97 1.84 13.63 -1.96
N PRO A 98 2.54 12.64 -2.52
CA PRO A 98 2.17 12.03 -3.80
C PRO A 98 0.82 11.31 -3.77
N ASN A 99 0.49 10.70 -2.61
CA ASN A 99 -0.74 9.96 -2.38
C ASN A 99 -1.49 10.55 -1.19
N ILE A 100 -2.81 10.74 -1.35
CA ILE A 100 -3.77 11.06 -0.30
C ILE A 100 -4.94 10.08 -0.46
N PRO A 101 -5.16 9.15 0.49
CA PRO A 101 -4.38 8.90 1.71
C PRO A 101 -3.04 8.20 1.44
N THR A 102 -2.18 8.13 2.46
CA THR A 102 -0.99 7.27 2.46
C THR A 102 -0.66 6.80 3.88
N GLU A 103 -0.26 5.54 4.00
CA GLU A 103 0.13 4.89 5.27
C GLU A 103 1.40 4.05 5.10
N GLU A 104 2.04 4.11 3.93
CA GLU A 104 3.08 3.18 3.52
C GLU A 104 4.50 3.73 3.72
N ILE A 105 5.42 2.80 3.95
CA ILE A 105 6.86 2.97 3.77
C ILE A 105 7.27 1.91 2.77
N PHE A 106 7.87 2.33 1.66
CA PHE A 106 8.10 1.47 0.52
C PHE A 106 9.52 1.62 -0.02
N GLY A 107 9.95 0.61 -0.74
CA GLY A 107 11.26 0.54 -1.38
C GLY A 107 11.21 -0.48 -2.50
N MET A 108 12.33 -0.68 -3.18
CA MET A 108 12.41 -1.62 -4.28
C MET A 108 13.11 -2.92 -3.86
N PRO A 109 12.55 -4.10 -4.17
CA PRO A 109 13.27 -5.35 -4.04
C PRO A 109 14.33 -5.49 -5.14
N HIS A 110 15.33 -6.32 -4.91
CA HIS A 110 16.29 -6.69 -5.94
C HIS A 110 15.62 -7.62 -6.95
N LYS A 111 15.56 -7.16 -8.21
CA LYS A 111 14.82 -7.82 -9.30
C LYS A 111 15.03 -9.34 -9.41
N PHE A 112 16.26 -9.81 -9.23
CA PHE A 112 16.63 -11.23 -9.41
C PHE A 112 16.69 -12.06 -8.11
N LYS A 113 16.30 -11.49 -6.97
CA LYS A 113 16.50 -12.11 -5.67
C LYS A 113 15.22 -12.12 -4.86
N VAL A 114 14.17 -12.65 -5.46
CA VAL A 114 12.87 -12.90 -4.83
C VAL A 114 12.56 -14.38 -4.98
N ASN A 115 12.30 -15.06 -3.86
CA ASN A 115 12.08 -16.50 -3.80
C ASN A 115 10.99 -16.84 -2.78
N GLY A 116 10.16 -17.83 -3.11
CA GLY A 116 9.10 -18.32 -2.24
C GLY A 116 7.70 -17.92 -2.72
N THR A 117 6.70 -18.13 -1.87
CA THR A 117 5.28 -17.97 -2.24
C THR A 117 4.64 -16.89 -1.38
N VAL A 118 3.87 -16.01 -2.02
CA VAL A 118 3.05 -14.99 -1.35
C VAL A 118 1.59 -15.16 -1.73
N TYR A 119 0.73 -15.13 -0.72
CA TYR A 119 -0.72 -15.13 -0.89
C TYR A 119 -1.28 -13.74 -0.66
N SER A 120 -2.25 -13.36 -1.48
CA SER A 120 -2.97 -12.12 -1.26
C SER A 120 -3.83 -12.17 0.00
N THR A 121 -3.91 -11.05 0.71
CA THR A 121 -4.77 -10.86 1.88
C THR A 121 -5.91 -9.86 1.62
N LYS A 122 -5.95 -9.30 0.41
CA LYS A 122 -6.98 -8.36 -0.08
C LYS A 122 -7.26 -8.63 -1.57
N PRO A 123 -8.48 -8.36 -2.05
CA PRO A 123 -8.75 -8.40 -3.48
C PRO A 123 -7.93 -7.33 -4.22
N LEU A 124 -7.56 -7.62 -5.47
CA LEU A 124 -6.97 -6.69 -6.40
C LEU A 124 -8.04 -6.24 -7.40
N VAL A 125 -8.23 -4.92 -7.54
CA VAL A 125 -9.06 -4.35 -8.60
C VAL A 125 -8.15 -3.95 -9.76
N TYR A 126 -8.25 -4.65 -10.88
CA TYR A 126 -7.41 -4.42 -12.06
C TYR A 126 -8.22 -4.48 -13.36
N GLY A 127 -8.12 -3.43 -14.19
CA GLY A 127 -8.86 -3.36 -15.44
C GLY A 127 -10.37 -3.51 -15.27
N GLY A 128 -10.94 -3.02 -14.16
CA GLY A 128 -12.37 -3.15 -13.84
C GLY A 128 -12.80 -4.48 -13.22
N ASN A 129 -11.92 -5.49 -13.18
CA ASN A 129 -12.18 -6.81 -12.63
C ASN A 129 -11.67 -6.94 -11.20
N ILE A 130 -12.35 -7.75 -10.39
CA ILE A 130 -11.89 -8.14 -9.06
C ILE A 130 -11.15 -9.47 -9.20
N ILE A 131 -9.90 -9.50 -8.74
CA ILE A 131 -9.08 -10.70 -8.65
C ILE A 131 -8.87 -10.96 -7.16
N ASP A 132 -9.34 -12.09 -6.67
CA ASP A 132 -9.25 -12.43 -5.24
C ASP A 132 -8.69 -13.83 -5.02
N ASN A 133 -8.26 -14.11 -3.79
CA ASN A 133 -7.75 -15.41 -3.36
C ASN A 133 -6.64 -15.95 -4.26
N PHE A 134 -5.73 -15.08 -4.68
CA PHE A 134 -4.61 -15.41 -5.56
C PHE A 134 -3.30 -15.61 -4.79
N PHE A 135 -2.38 -16.33 -5.41
CA PHE A 135 -0.98 -16.45 -4.95
C PHE A 135 -0.01 -16.34 -6.11
N LEU A 136 1.23 -16.00 -5.79
CA LEU A 136 2.37 -15.98 -6.71
C LEU A 136 3.53 -16.73 -6.08
N THR A 137 4.15 -17.63 -6.83
CA THR A 137 5.41 -18.29 -6.44
C THR A 137 6.55 -17.75 -7.28
N PHE A 138 7.61 -17.33 -6.60
CA PHE A 138 8.80 -16.74 -7.18
C PHE A 138 10.00 -17.68 -7.11
N LYS A 139 10.80 -17.67 -8.18
CA LYS A 139 12.16 -18.23 -8.20
C LYS A 139 13.08 -17.28 -8.96
N ASP A 140 14.18 -16.89 -8.34
CA ASP A 140 15.19 -15.99 -8.92
C ASP A 140 14.59 -14.69 -9.48
N GLY A 141 13.57 -14.16 -8.78
CA GLY A 141 12.89 -12.93 -9.18
C GLY A 141 11.79 -13.09 -10.24
N LYS A 142 11.58 -14.29 -10.77
CA LYS A 142 10.53 -14.58 -11.76
C LYS A 142 9.35 -15.26 -11.10
N ILE A 143 8.14 -14.91 -11.52
CA ILE A 143 6.94 -15.68 -11.19
C ILE A 143 7.01 -16.98 -11.98
N ILE A 144 6.99 -18.11 -11.28
CA ILE A 144 7.04 -19.46 -11.87
C ILE A 144 5.73 -20.23 -11.72
N ASP A 145 4.86 -19.79 -10.81
CA ASP A 145 3.53 -20.34 -10.63
C ASP A 145 2.58 -19.26 -10.07
N SER A 146 1.31 -19.37 -10.39
CA SER A 146 0.26 -18.48 -9.92
C SER A 146 -1.11 -19.11 -10.06
N LEU A 147 -1.98 -18.88 -9.08
CA LEU A 147 -3.41 -19.10 -9.22
C LEU A 147 -4.13 -17.76 -9.16
N LEU A 148 -4.95 -17.47 -10.17
CA LEU A 148 -5.86 -16.33 -10.18
C LEU A 148 -7.28 -16.89 -10.22
N LYS A 149 -8.00 -16.84 -9.10
CA LYS A 149 -9.46 -17.00 -9.16
C LYS A 149 -10.05 -15.68 -9.65
N ARG A 150 -10.79 -15.75 -10.75
CA ARG A 150 -11.57 -14.63 -11.29
C ARG A 150 -13.03 -14.91 -10.97
N ASP A 151 -13.68 -13.94 -10.33
CA ASP A 151 -15.14 -13.90 -10.21
C ASP A 151 -15.73 -13.05 -11.34
#